data_AF-A0A7D4CJN7-F1
#
_entry.id   AF-A0A7D4CJN7-F1
#
_cell.length_a   1.000
_cell.length_b   1.000
_cell.length_c   1.000
_cell.angle_alpha   90.00
_cell.angle_beta   90.00
_cell.angle_gamma   90.00
#
_symmetry.space_group_name_H-M   'P 1'
#
loop_
_entity.id
_entity.type
_entity.pdbx_description
1 polymer ?
#
loop_
_entity_poly.entity_id
_entity_poly.type
_entity_poly.pdbx_seq_one_letter_code
_entity_poly.pdbx_strand_id
1 'polypeptide(L)'
;MAEKLPIYLDNEETKLDWEAHRAIPIEERIDAIRPFVTGDHIEEKLQKIEKDAFSKDQNDRTGAIGELEFLERKAFQEKVKILILEDNRDILWSHNPEDKVKNPDFQVQKEIIELKTLGDFSKGFNDQVKRAIKHANKQIKMSDYKTPSSFDGYPQGQVEIQLVGKELPFQYKDLFKQIEKEFTPGQFRSLKQVSVFHEHQLVAQYVRDNERNRIIQTFPPEKEREQAIEKSPSLNSPKEKQSLLQEISEERKTIIDSIHWKGLERS
;
A
#
# COMPACT_ATOMS: atom_id res chain seq x y z
N MET A 1 -24.74 -1.97 20.10
CA MET A 1 -23.50 -1.59 20.79
C MET A 1 -22.52 -1.27 19.69
N ALA A 2 -21.83 -0.11 19.71
CA ALA A 2 -20.76 0.14 18.75
C ALA A 2 -19.69 -0.94 18.93
N GLU A 3 -19.31 -1.63 17.86
CA GLU A 3 -18.22 -2.60 17.92
C GLU A 3 -16.94 -1.86 18.29
N LYS A 4 -16.24 -2.35 19.31
CA LYS A 4 -15.02 -1.72 19.79
C LYS A 4 -13.88 -2.15 18.87
N LEU A 5 -13.22 -1.19 18.24
CA LEU A 5 -12.00 -1.44 17.46
C LEU A 5 -10.88 -2.04 18.35
N PRO A 6 -10.01 -2.91 17.80
CA PRO A 6 -10.07 -3.49 16.45
C PRO A 6 -11.11 -4.62 16.30
N ILE A 7 -11.62 -4.80 15.08
CA ILE A 7 -12.60 -5.83 14.70
C ILE A 7 -11.87 -6.91 13.87
N TYR A 8 -11.93 -8.15 14.33
CA TYR A 8 -11.23 -9.28 13.72
C TYR A 8 -12.21 -10.26 13.06
N LEU A 9 -11.79 -10.86 11.93
CA LEU A 9 -12.49 -11.96 11.25
C LEU A 9 -12.33 -13.29 11.98
N ASP A 10 -11.29 -13.42 12.80
CA ASP A 10 -10.93 -14.64 13.50
C ASP A 10 -10.83 -14.45 15.01
N ASN A 11 -11.13 -15.52 15.74
CA ASN A 11 -11.03 -15.55 17.21
C ASN A 11 -9.58 -15.46 17.70
N GLU A 12 -8.60 -15.72 16.83
CA GLU A 12 -7.17 -15.64 17.13
C GLU A 12 -6.62 -14.21 17.02
N GLU A 13 -7.44 -13.25 16.58
CA GLU A 13 -7.08 -11.85 16.41
C GLU A 13 -5.84 -11.68 15.51
N THR A 14 -5.83 -12.37 14.37
CA THR A 14 -4.74 -12.32 13.39
C THR A 14 -5.15 -11.62 12.10
N LYS A 15 -6.45 -11.58 11.81
CA LYS A 15 -7.00 -10.98 10.59
C LYS A 15 -8.06 -9.95 10.91
N LEU A 16 -7.81 -8.69 10.52
CA LEU A 16 -8.82 -7.65 10.65
C LEU A 16 -9.97 -7.89 9.67
N ASP A 17 -11.17 -7.59 10.13
CA ASP A 17 -12.30 -7.36 9.25
C ASP A 17 -12.20 -5.96 8.69
N TRP A 18 -11.55 -5.84 7.53
CA TRP A 18 -11.32 -4.57 6.87
C TRP A 18 -12.60 -3.88 6.41
N GLU A 19 -13.64 -4.65 6.09
CA GLU A 19 -14.95 -4.08 5.72
C GLU A 19 -15.61 -3.44 6.94
N ALA A 20 -15.64 -4.16 8.06
CA ALA A 20 -16.15 -3.62 9.32
C ALA A 20 -15.30 -2.43 9.81
N HIS A 21 -13.97 -2.52 9.77
CA HIS A 21 -13.06 -1.42 10.13
C HIS A 21 -13.33 -0.16 9.30
N ARG A 22 -13.46 -0.28 7.98
CA ARG A 22 -13.71 0.87 7.09
C ARG A 22 -15.09 1.50 7.30
N ALA A 23 -16.04 0.77 7.90
CA ALA A 23 -17.35 1.30 8.25
C ALA A 23 -17.33 2.15 9.54
N ILE A 24 -16.28 2.04 10.35
CA ILE A 24 -16.09 2.86 11.55
C ILE A 24 -15.57 4.27 11.16
N PRO A 25 -16.03 5.35 11.82
CA PRO A 25 -15.53 6.70 11.59
C PRO A 25 -14.00 6.80 11.70
N ILE A 26 -13.41 7.68 10.88
CA ILE A 26 -11.96 7.83 10.77
C ILE A 26 -11.35 8.27 12.11
N GLU A 27 -12.06 9.13 12.82
CA GLU A 27 -11.67 9.66 14.13
C GLU A 27 -11.52 8.54 15.16
N GLU A 28 -12.48 7.62 15.21
CA GLU A 28 -12.44 6.45 16.10
C GLU A 28 -11.31 5.49 15.73
N ARG A 29 -11.04 5.31 14.42
CA ARG A 29 -9.92 4.50 13.92
C ARG A 29 -8.57 5.10 14.32
N ILE A 30 -8.43 6.42 14.20
CA ILE A 30 -7.23 7.16 14.62
C ILE A 30 -7.02 7.05 16.13
N ASP A 31 -8.06 7.22 16.93
CA ASP A 31 -7.99 7.07 18.38
C ASP A 31 -7.57 5.64 18.78
N ALA A 32 -8.05 4.62 18.06
CA ALA A 32 -7.71 3.22 18.32
C ALA A 32 -6.22 2.90 18.04
N ILE A 33 -5.60 3.52 17.03
CA ILE A 33 -4.17 3.28 16.71
C ILE A 33 -3.22 4.12 17.56
N ARG A 34 -3.69 5.21 18.19
CA ARG A 34 -2.85 6.15 18.96
C ARG A 34 -1.92 5.47 20.00
N PRO A 35 -2.33 4.43 20.75
CA PRO A 35 -1.45 3.74 21.70
C PRO A 35 -0.28 2.96 21.08
N PHE A 36 -0.32 2.70 19.76
CA PHE A 36 0.66 1.87 19.04
C PHE A 36 1.68 2.69 18.24
N VAL A 37 1.44 4.00 18.10
CA VAL A 37 2.33 4.92 17.41
C VAL A 37 3.15 5.73 18.42
N THR A 38 4.38 6.08 18.03
CA THR A 38 5.36 6.84 18.80
C THR A 38 6.06 7.85 17.89
N GLY A 39 6.77 8.83 18.44
CA GLY A 39 7.46 9.88 17.68
C GLY A 39 7.19 11.27 18.23
N ASP A 40 7.91 12.27 17.72
CA ASP A 40 7.83 13.64 18.24
C ASP A 40 6.63 14.43 17.68
N HIS A 41 6.09 14.02 16.52
CA HIS A 41 4.99 14.69 15.82
C HIS A 41 3.81 13.76 15.51
N ILE A 42 3.47 12.89 16.47
CA ILE A 42 2.37 11.93 16.32
C ILE A 42 1.06 12.66 16.05
N GLU A 43 0.73 13.66 16.86
CA GLU A 43 -0.58 14.32 16.79
C GLU A 43 -0.75 15.10 15.48
N GLU A 44 0.30 15.78 15.01
CA GLU A 44 0.27 16.47 13.72
C GLU A 44 0.09 15.49 12.56
N LYS A 45 0.77 14.34 12.60
CA LYS A 45 0.61 13.29 11.58
C LYS A 45 -0.79 12.70 11.59
N LEU A 46 -1.33 12.37 12.76
CA LEU A 46 -2.69 11.81 12.89
C LEU A 46 -3.77 12.82 12.45
N GLN A 47 -3.66 14.08 12.86
CA GLN A 47 -4.56 15.15 12.40
C GLN A 47 -4.47 15.37 10.89
N LYS A 48 -3.27 15.28 10.31
CA LYS A 48 -3.09 15.35 8.86
C LYS A 48 -3.79 14.20 8.15
N ILE A 49 -3.63 12.96 8.62
CA ILE A 49 -4.34 11.79 8.08
C ILE A 49 -5.86 12.00 8.14
N GLU A 50 -6.38 12.42 9.30
CA GLU A 50 -7.81 12.69 9.49
C GLU A 50 -8.33 13.71 8.47
N LYS A 51 -7.67 14.87 8.39
CA LYS A 51 -8.04 15.96 7.49
C LYS A 51 -7.96 15.54 6.02
N ASP A 52 -6.86 14.92 5.63
CA ASP A 52 -6.58 14.57 4.24
C ASP A 52 -7.51 13.45 3.76
N ALA A 53 -7.99 12.58 4.65
CA ALA A 53 -8.97 11.55 4.31
C ALA A 53 -10.34 12.12 3.88
N PHE A 54 -10.66 13.34 4.28
CA PHE A 54 -11.84 14.08 3.80
C PHE A 54 -11.51 15.09 2.68
N SER A 55 -10.28 15.06 2.14
CA SER A 55 -9.85 15.96 1.07
C SER A 55 -10.68 15.76 -0.21
N LYS A 56 -10.87 16.88 -0.93
CA LYS A 56 -11.43 16.87 -2.29
C LYS A 56 -10.42 16.41 -3.33
N ASP A 57 -9.12 16.52 -3.05
CA ASP A 57 -8.08 15.96 -3.91
C ASP A 57 -8.02 14.44 -3.70
N GLN A 58 -8.17 13.70 -4.80
CA GLN A 58 -8.21 12.25 -4.77
C GLN A 58 -6.87 11.64 -4.32
N ASN A 59 -5.73 12.25 -4.63
CA ASN A 59 -4.43 11.72 -4.26
C ASN A 59 -4.19 11.91 -2.77
N ASP A 60 -4.52 13.08 -2.22
CA ASP A 60 -4.42 13.35 -0.78
C ASP A 60 -5.28 12.36 0.01
N ARG A 61 -6.54 12.20 -0.40
CA ARG A 61 -7.45 11.23 0.22
C ARG A 61 -6.95 9.79 0.13
N THR A 62 -6.48 9.38 -1.05
CA THR A 62 -5.95 8.02 -1.24
C THR A 62 -4.71 7.80 -0.38
N GLY A 63 -3.80 8.78 -0.34
CA GLY A 63 -2.60 8.77 0.50
C GLY A 63 -2.94 8.59 1.97
N ALA A 64 -3.83 9.43 2.49
CA ALA A 64 -4.26 9.39 3.89
C ALA A 64 -4.93 8.08 4.30
N ILE A 65 -5.83 7.55 3.46
CA ILE A 65 -6.47 6.24 3.70
C ILE A 65 -5.42 5.13 3.71
N GLY A 66 -4.48 5.13 2.76
CA GLY A 66 -3.41 4.13 2.74
C GLY A 66 -2.50 4.22 3.96
N GLU A 67 -2.16 5.42 4.43
CA GLU A 67 -1.41 5.63 5.66
C GLU A 67 -2.13 5.08 6.88
N LEU A 68 -3.43 5.39 7.04
CA LEU A 68 -4.24 4.87 8.14
C LEU A 68 -4.28 3.34 8.13
N GLU A 69 -4.57 2.75 6.98
CA GLU A 69 -4.67 1.29 6.82
C GLU A 69 -3.32 0.59 7.03
N PHE A 70 -2.20 1.22 6.65
CA PHE A 70 -0.86 0.75 7.00
C PHE A 70 -0.68 0.71 8.52
N LEU A 71 -1.02 1.79 9.22
CA LEU A 71 -0.87 1.88 10.68
C LEU A 71 -1.75 0.83 11.38
N GLU A 72 -3.00 0.66 10.96
CA GLU A 72 -3.91 -0.35 11.51
C GLU A 72 -3.40 -1.77 11.30
N ARG A 73 -2.88 -2.10 10.10
CA ARG A 73 -2.29 -3.42 9.84
C ARG A 73 -1.09 -3.66 10.75
N LYS A 74 -0.17 -2.70 10.84
CA LYS A 74 1.02 -2.80 11.69
C LYS A 74 0.64 -2.93 13.17
N ALA A 75 -0.28 -2.12 13.66
CA ALA A 75 -0.68 -2.09 15.05
C ALA A 75 -1.49 -3.33 15.47
N PHE A 76 -2.50 -3.71 14.68
CA PHE A 76 -3.50 -4.68 15.12
C PHE A 76 -3.30 -6.09 14.56
N GLN A 77 -2.79 -6.24 13.32
CA GLN A 77 -2.49 -7.57 12.75
C GLN A 77 -1.06 -8.01 13.08
N GLU A 78 -0.08 -7.15 12.79
CA GLU A 78 1.33 -7.47 13.02
C GLU A 78 1.75 -7.26 14.47
N LYS A 79 0.91 -6.57 15.27
CA LYS A 79 1.10 -6.36 16.72
C LYS A 79 2.46 -5.71 17.04
N VAL A 80 2.86 -4.73 16.21
CA VAL A 80 4.12 -4.00 16.35
C VAL A 80 3.90 -2.52 16.67
N LYS A 81 4.83 -1.94 17.44
CA LYS A 81 4.88 -0.48 17.63
C LYS A 81 5.49 0.20 16.41
N ILE A 82 4.93 1.34 16.05
CA ILE A 82 5.36 2.17 14.92
C ILE A 82 5.96 3.45 15.46
N LEU A 83 7.12 3.85 14.94
CA LEU A 83 7.70 5.17 15.15
C LEU A 83 7.44 6.01 13.89
N ILE A 84 6.74 7.13 14.04
CA ILE A 84 6.57 8.13 12.98
C ILE A 84 7.88 8.92 12.87
N LEU A 85 8.43 9.00 11.66
CA LEU A 85 9.73 9.64 11.38
C LEU A 85 9.59 11.04 10.78
N GLU A 86 8.37 11.57 10.66
CA GLU A 86 8.14 12.97 10.29
C GLU A 86 8.60 13.88 11.44
N ASP A 87 9.85 14.33 11.38
CA ASP A 87 10.47 15.13 12.43
C ASP A 87 10.82 16.57 12.01
N ASN A 88 10.26 17.02 10.87
CA ASN A 88 10.43 18.37 10.31
C ASN A 88 11.88 18.88 10.35
N ARG A 89 12.87 17.98 10.26
CA ARG A 89 14.29 18.32 10.37
C ARG A 89 14.68 19.28 9.25
N ASP A 90 14.88 20.54 9.62
CA ASP A 90 15.47 21.54 8.73
C ASP A 90 17.01 21.47 8.81
N ILE A 91 17.55 20.28 8.55
CA ILE A 91 18.99 20.04 8.53
C ILE A 91 19.45 19.70 7.11
N LEU A 92 20.67 20.12 6.80
CA LEU A 92 21.32 19.82 5.54
C LEU A 92 21.74 18.34 5.50
N TRP A 93 21.63 17.75 4.32
CA TRP A 93 22.01 16.37 4.09
C TRP A 93 23.52 16.21 4.18
N SER A 94 23.98 15.26 4.99
CA SER A 94 25.41 15.05 5.30
C SER A 94 26.30 14.80 4.07
N HIS A 95 25.73 14.27 2.98
CA HIS A 95 26.46 13.95 1.76
C HIS A 95 26.40 15.05 0.69
N ASN A 96 25.43 15.98 0.78
CA ASN A 96 25.36 17.18 -0.05
C ASN A 96 24.75 18.35 0.75
N PRO A 97 25.57 19.30 1.22
CA PRO A 97 25.11 20.43 2.04
C PRO A 97 24.17 21.41 1.33
N GLU A 98 23.92 21.26 0.04
CA GLU A 98 22.92 22.05 -0.69
C GLU A 98 21.51 21.46 -0.61
N ASP A 99 21.41 20.17 -0.26
CA ASP A 99 20.15 19.46 -0.15
C ASP A 99 19.69 19.36 1.31
N LYS A 100 18.39 19.41 1.55
CA LYS A 100 17.82 19.10 2.88
C LYS A 100 17.64 17.59 3.05
N VAL A 101 17.76 17.14 4.30
CA VAL A 101 17.38 15.78 4.68
C VAL A 101 15.91 15.52 4.35
N LYS A 102 15.62 14.30 3.93
CA LYS A 102 14.24 13.83 3.69
C LYS A 102 13.78 12.93 4.83
N ASN A 103 12.50 12.98 5.14
CA ASN A 103 11.93 12.13 6.16
C ASN A 103 11.21 10.96 5.49
N PRO A 104 11.68 9.72 5.72
CA PRO A 104 10.87 8.55 5.49
C PRO A 104 9.63 8.60 6.39
N ASP A 105 8.62 7.83 6.03
CA ASP A 105 7.33 7.90 6.74
C ASP A 105 7.42 7.29 8.15
N PHE A 106 7.98 6.08 8.26
CA PHE A 106 7.91 5.29 9.50
C PHE A 106 9.19 4.51 9.81
N GLN A 107 9.31 4.07 11.06
CA GLN A 107 10.23 3.05 11.50
C GLN A 107 9.49 1.97 12.30
N VAL A 108 9.66 0.72 11.89
CA VAL A 108 9.04 -0.45 12.54
C VAL A 108 10.14 -1.45 12.82
N GLN A 109 10.25 -1.92 14.07
CA GLN A 109 11.28 -2.89 14.48
C GLN A 109 12.72 -2.49 14.08
N LYS A 110 13.05 -1.19 14.15
CA LYS A 110 14.35 -0.60 13.73
C LYS A 110 14.60 -0.54 12.21
N GLU A 111 13.57 -0.81 11.41
CA GLU A 111 13.63 -0.70 9.96
C GLU A 111 12.89 0.53 9.49
N ILE A 112 13.53 1.34 8.65
CA ILE A 112 12.85 2.44 7.94
C ILE A 112 11.88 1.84 6.94
N ILE A 113 10.65 2.35 6.95
CA ILE A 113 9.60 2.03 5.98
C ILE A 113 9.15 3.33 5.33
N GLU A 114 9.22 3.34 4.01
CA GLU A 114 8.53 4.30 3.17
C GLU A 114 7.23 3.68 2.65
N LEU A 115 6.10 4.34 2.88
CA LEU A 115 4.80 3.93 2.34
C LEU A 115 4.49 4.69 1.05
N LYS A 116 3.98 3.99 0.04
CA LYS A 116 3.51 4.59 -1.21
C LYS A 116 2.15 4.04 -1.59
N THR A 117 1.12 4.85 -1.44
CA THR A 117 -0.26 4.48 -1.80
C THR A 117 -0.57 4.85 -3.24
N LEU A 118 -1.10 3.91 -4.01
CA LEU A 118 -1.50 4.08 -5.41
C LEU A 118 -2.98 3.70 -5.56
N GLY A 119 -3.80 4.60 -6.12
CA GLY A 119 -5.24 4.34 -6.30
C GLY A 119 -5.89 4.96 -7.54
N ASP A 120 -5.23 5.91 -8.22
CA ASP A 120 -5.66 6.40 -9.53
C ASP A 120 -4.74 5.86 -10.63
N PHE A 121 -5.12 4.73 -11.22
CA PHE A 121 -4.32 4.06 -12.25
C PHE A 121 -4.51 4.62 -13.66
N SER A 122 -5.36 5.64 -13.85
CA SER A 122 -5.64 6.24 -15.17
C SER A 122 -4.40 6.86 -15.83
N LYS A 123 -3.44 7.33 -15.02
CA LYS A 123 -2.21 7.99 -15.45
C LYS A 123 -1.06 7.04 -15.81
N GLY A 124 -1.35 5.75 -15.96
CA GLY A 124 -0.37 4.72 -16.28
C GLY A 124 0.21 4.06 -15.03
N PHE A 125 -0.11 2.78 -14.84
CA PHE A 125 0.30 1.99 -13.68
C PHE A 125 1.82 1.80 -13.60
N ASN A 126 2.48 1.40 -14.69
CA ASN A 126 3.92 1.13 -14.70
C ASN A 126 4.76 2.34 -14.27
N ASP A 127 4.37 3.53 -14.73
CA ASP A 127 5.04 4.78 -14.37
C ASP A 127 4.81 5.15 -12.89
N GLN A 128 3.67 4.81 -12.32
CA GLN A 128 3.40 5.01 -10.89
C GLN A 128 4.28 4.10 -10.02
N VAL A 129 4.36 2.81 -10.34
CA VAL A 129 5.25 1.87 -9.62
C VAL A 129 6.70 2.34 -9.71
N LYS A 130 7.15 2.74 -10.91
CA LYS A 130 8.48 3.32 -11.12
C LYS A 130 8.74 4.54 -10.25
N ARG A 131 7.81 5.51 -10.26
CA ARG A 131 7.94 6.71 -9.43
C ARG A 131 7.95 6.37 -7.94
N ALA A 132 7.09 5.46 -7.49
CA ALA A 132 7.03 5.03 -6.10
C ALA A 132 8.37 4.46 -5.63
N ILE A 133 8.95 3.50 -6.36
CA ILE A 133 10.25 2.90 -6.03
C ILE A 133 11.37 3.97 -6.04
N LYS A 134 11.42 4.80 -7.09
CA LYS A 134 12.44 5.84 -7.22
C LYS A 134 12.34 6.88 -6.09
N HIS A 135 11.12 7.30 -5.74
CA HIS A 135 10.87 8.26 -4.68
C HIS A 135 11.25 7.67 -3.33
N ALA A 136 10.79 6.46 -3.03
CA ALA A 136 11.14 5.77 -1.78
C ALA A 136 12.65 5.62 -1.60
N ASN A 137 13.37 5.21 -2.64
CA ASN A 137 14.81 5.16 -2.58
C ASN A 137 15.44 6.53 -2.29
N LYS A 138 14.94 7.60 -2.95
CA LYS A 138 15.45 8.95 -2.72
C LYS A 138 15.18 9.43 -1.29
N GLN A 139 13.97 9.17 -0.77
CA GLN A 139 13.56 9.50 0.61
C GLN A 139 14.54 8.85 1.59
N ILE A 140 14.71 7.54 1.50
CA ILE A 140 15.56 6.77 2.40
C ILE A 140 17.03 7.20 2.26
N LYS A 141 17.55 7.31 1.03
CA LYS A 141 18.95 7.71 0.78
C LYS A 141 19.30 9.04 1.44
N MET A 142 18.39 10.01 1.36
CA MET A 142 18.60 11.37 1.85
C MET A 142 18.18 11.55 3.32
N SER A 143 17.92 10.46 4.05
CA SER A 143 17.28 10.56 5.36
C SER A 143 18.21 10.73 6.56
N ASP A 144 19.49 10.40 6.38
CA ASP A 144 20.52 10.42 7.43
C ASP A 144 20.15 9.70 8.74
N TYR A 145 19.09 8.88 8.73
CA TYR A 145 18.74 8.03 9.85
C TYR A 145 19.76 6.91 9.99
N LYS A 146 20.11 6.58 11.24
CA LYS A 146 21.02 5.49 11.56
C LYS A 146 20.31 4.14 11.40
N THR A 147 20.37 3.55 10.23
CA THR A 147 19.99 2.15 9.97
C THR A 147 21.20 1.30 9.63
N PRO A 148 21.08 -0.04 9.57
CA PRO A 148 22.11 -0.86 8.95
C PRO A 148 22.45 -0.27 7.57
N SER A 149 23.65 0.28 7.45
CA SER A 149 24.07 1.00 6.26
C SER A 149 24.43 0.01 5.16
N SER A 150 24.21 0.43 3.92
CA SER A 150 24.78 -0.24 2.76
C SER A 150 26.32 -0.21 2.84
N PHE A 151 26.98 -1.01 2.01
CA PHE A 151 28.44 -0.99 1.87
C PHE A 151 29.00 0.42 1.61
N ASP A 152 28.21 1.28 0.95
CA ASP A 152 28.58 2.66 0.63
C ASP A 152 28.21 3.68 1.73
N GLY A 153 27.77 3.23 2.91
CA GLY A 153 27.45 4.10 4.05
C GLY A 153 26.06 4.74 4.02
N TYR A 154 25.28 4.59 2.94
CA TYR A 154 23.90 5.10 2.89
C TYR A 154 22.95 4.29 3.77
N PRO A 155 21.94 4.94 4.38
CA PRO A 155 20.86 4.25 5.08
C PRO A 155 20.12 3.29 4.14
N GLN A 156 19.71 2.14 4.69
CA GLN A 156 18.84 1.20 4.03
C GLN A 156 17.46 1.16 4.70
N GLY A 157 16.45 0.87 3.90
CA GLY A 157 15.06 0.75 4.34
C GLY A 157 14.22 -0.03 3.34
N GLN A 158 12.93 -0.09 3.62
CA GLN A 158 11.95 -0.85 2.87
C GLN A 158 10.94 0.12 2.24
N VAL A 159 10.39 -0.25 1.10
CA VAL A 159 9.19 0.39 0.57
C VAL A 159 8.01 -0.58 0.65
N GLU A 160 6.91 -0.09 1.20
CA GLU A 160 5.61 -0.77 1.11
C GLU A 160 4.73 0.01 0.14
N ILE A 161 4.30 -0.64 -0.94
CA ILE A 161 3.38 -0.07 -1.92
C ILE A 161 1.99 -0.60 -1.62
N GLN A 162 1.05 0.29 -1.35
CA GLN A 162 -0.35 -0.06 -1.10
C GLN A 162 -1.20 0.27 -2.32
N LEU A 163 -1.75 -0.77 -2.94
CA LEU A 163 -2.68 -0.65 -4.05
C LEU A 163 -4.09 -0.54 -3.47
N VAL A 164 -4.74 0.59 -3.75
CA VAL A 164 -6.10 0.89 -3.29
C VAL A 164 -7.07 0.74 -4.45
N GLY A 165 -8.15 0.00 -4.22
CA GLY A 165 -9.23 -0.20 -5.17
C GLY A 165 -9.50 -1.69 -5.40
N LYS A 166 -10.76 -2.10 -5.23
CA LYS A 166 -11.18 -3.52 -5.31
C LYS A 166 -10.78 -4.21 -6.61
N GLU A 167 -10.77 -3.47 -7.71
CA GLU A 167 -10.42 -3.96 -9.04
C GLU A 167 -9.21 -3.20 -9.59
N LEU A 168 -8.17 -3.95 -9.95
CA LEU A 168 -6.97 -3.40 -10.57
C LEU A 168 -7.11 -3.44 -12.10
N PRO A 169 -6.86 -2.33 -12.82
CA PRO A 169 -6.97 -2.29 -14.27
C PRO A 169 -5.74 -2.90 -15.00
N PHE A 170 -4.93 -3.69 -14.29
CA PHE A 170 -3.69 -4.28 -14.77
C PHE A 170 -3.51 -5.69 -14.21
N GLN A 171 -2.64 -6.47 -14.85
CA GLN A 171 -2.28 -7.81 -14.38
C GLN A 171 -1.10 -7.74 -13.41
N TYR A 172 -1.10 -8.60 -12.39
CA TYR A 172 0.04 -8.70 -11.46
C TYR A 172 1.36 -9.02 -12.15
N LYS A 173 1.34 -9.68 -13.31
CA LYS A 173 2.53 -9.91 -14.13
C LYS A 173 3.25 -8.61 -14.50
N ASP A 174 2.51 -7.56 -14.82
CA ASP A 174 3.07 -6.25 -15.18
C ASP A 174 3.68 -5.56 -13.95
N LEU A 175 3.02 -5.67 -12.79
CA LEU A 175 3.56 -5.22 -11.50
C LEU A 175 4.92 -5.87 -11.23
N PHE A 176 4.98 -7.20 -11.29
CA PHE A 176 6.18 -7.97 -11.00
C PHE A 176 7.33 -7.58 -11.92
N LYS A 177 7.06 -7.53 -13.23
CA LYS A 177 8.05 -7.13 -14.24
C LYS A 177 8.57 -5.71 -14.00
N GLN A 178 7.67 -4.79 -13.60
CA GLN A 178 8.05 -3.41 -13.35
C GLN A 178 8.88 -3.27 -12.07
N ILE A 179 8.59 -4.03 -11.01
CA ILE A 179 9.43 -4.07 -9.81
C ILE A 179 10.82 -4.63 -10.13
N GLU A 180 10.90 -5.78 -10.81
CA GLU A 180 12.17 -6.41 -11.20
C GLU A 180 13.05 -5.49 -12.07
N LYS A 181 12.42 -4.64 -12.89
CA LYS A 181 13.12 -3.67 -13.74
C LYS A 181 13.69 -2.49 -12.95
N GLU A 182 12.95 -1.97 -11.98
CA GLU A 182 13.35 -0.74 -11.27
C GLU A 182 14.16 -1.09 -10.02
N PHE A 183 13.70 -2.04 -9.21
CA PHE A 183 14.47 -2.59 -8.12
C PHE A 183 15.52 -3.53 -8.74
N THR A 184 16.72 -3.01 -9.02
CA THR A 184 17.88 -3.78 -9.48
C THR A 184 19.05 -3.57 -8.52
N PRO A 185 19.98 -4.50 -8.31
CA PRO A 185 21.03 -4.36 -7.31
C PRO A 185 21.99 -3.18 -7.55
N GLY A 186 22.24 -2.85 -8.83
CA GLY A 186 23.07 -1.70 -9.22
C GLY A 186 22.41 -0.34 -9.01
N GLN A 187 21.07 -0.30 -8.92
CA GLN A 187 20.27 0.91 -8.76
C GLN A 187 19.57 0.90 -7.40
N PHE A 188 19.24 2.06 -6.85
CA PHE A 188 18.47 2.16 -5.60
C PHE A 188 19.07 1.38 -4.40
N ARG A 189 20.33 1.66 -4.05
CA ARG A 189 21.07 0.97 -2.98
C ARG A 189 20.50 1.15 -1.57
N SER A 190 19.66 2.17 -1.37
CA SER A 190 18.98 2.46 -0.11
C SER A 190 17.69 1.66 0.08
N LEU A 191 17.17 1.01 -0.95
CA LEU A 191 16.09 0.03 -0.81
C LEU A 191 16.68 -1.36 -0.61
N LYS A 192 16.24 -2.05 0.44
CA LYS A 192 16.57 -3.48 0.66
C LYS A 192 15.38 -4.41 0.45
N GLN A 193 14.16 -3.86 0.49
CA GLN A 193 12.93 -4.62 0.28
C GLN A 193 11.86 -3.77 -0.39
N VAL A 194 11.10 -4.40 -1.28
CA VAL A 194 9.88 -3.87 -1.89
C VAL A 194 8.76 -4.85 -1.55
N SER A 195 7.75 -4.39 -0.82
CA SER A 195 6.54 -5.16 -0.53
C SER A 195 5.36 -4.47 -1.20
N VAL A 196 4.44 -5.24 -1.79
CA VAL A 196 3.22 -4.70 -2.38
C VAL A 196 2.02 -5.36 -1.73
N PHE A 197 1.10 -4.52 -1.26
CA PHE A 197 -0.16 -4.94 -0.68
C PHE A 197 -1.31 -4.50 -1.58
N HIS A 198 -2.30 -5.37 -1.74
CA HIS A 198 -3.57 -5.05 -2.39
C HIS A 198 -4.70 -5.57 -1.51
N GLU A 199 -5.65 -4.70 -1.15
CA GLU A 199 -6.70 -4.99 -0.16
C GLU A 199 -6.12 -5.67 1.09
N HIS A 200 -5.03 -5.09 1.61
CA HIS A 200 -4.31 -5.52 2.82
C HIS A 200 -3.64 -6.89 2.77
N GLN A 201 -3.68 -7.56 1.61
CA GLN A 201 -2.98 -8.82 1.40
C GLN A 201 -1.65 -8.54 0.71
N LEU A 202 -0.58 -9.17 1.21
CA LEU A 202 0.69 -9.17 0.51
C LEU A 202 0.50 -9.87 -0.83
N VAL A 203 0.85 -9.19 -1.92
CA VAL A 203 0.75 -9.74 -3.29
C VAL A 203 2.11 -9.84 -3.96
N ALA A 204 3.11 -9.12 -3.46
CA ALA A 204 4.48 -9.22 -3.95
C ALA A 204 5.46 -8.87 -2.82
N GLN A 205 6.57 -9.59 -2.75
CA GLN A 205 7.70 -9.20 -1.91
C GLN A 205 9.00 -9.56 -2.60
N TYR A 206 9.89 -8.57 -2.66
CA TYR A 206 11.23 -8.67 -3.22
C TYR A 206 12.23 -8.18 -2.20
N VAL A 207 13.25 -8.99 -1.91
CA VAL A 207 14.33 -8.67 -0.97
C VAL A 207 15.66 -8.67 -1.70
N ARG A 208 16.53 -7.74 -1.34
CA ARG A 208 17.91 -7.71 -1.83
C ARG A 208 18.77 -8.63 -0.96
N ASP A 209 19.42 -9.56 -1.64
CA ASP A 209 20.51 -10.37 -1.11
C ASP A 209 21.82 -9.58 -1.35
N ASN A 210 22.27 -8.87 -0.32
CA ASN A 210 23.46 -8.04 -0.37
C ASN A 210 24.74 -8.87 -0.57
N GLU A 211 24.77 -10.13 -0.12
CA GLU A 211 25.95 -11.00 -0.26
C GLU A 211 26.16 -11.42 -1.71
N ARG A 212 25.07 -11.76 -2.40
CA ARG A 212 25.10 -12.24 -3.79
C ARG A 212 24.72 -11.15 -4.80
N ASN A 213 24.55 -9.91 -4.33
CA ASN A 213 24.15 -8.74 -5.10
C ASN A 213 23.01 -9.04 -6.08
N ARG A 214 21.95 -9.69 -5.58
CA ARG A 214 20.81 -10.14 -6.38
C ARG A 214 19.50 -9.79 -5.69
N ILE A 215 18.41 -9.88 -6.43
CA ILE A 215 17.07 -9.71 -5.89
C ILE A 215 16.38 -11.06 -5.88
N ILE A 216 15.77 -11.34 -4.74
CA ILE A 216 15.04 -12.58 -4.49
C ILE A 216 13.58 -12.19 -4.31
N GLN A 217 12.72 -12.74 -5.15
CA GLN A 217 11.29 -12.69 -4.88
C GLN A 217 10.99 -13.68 -3.75
N THR A 218 10.51 -13.17 -2.63
CA THR A 218 10.13 -13.98 -1.46
C THR A 218 8.63 -14.25 -1.43
N PHE A 219 7.83 -13.45 -2.16
CA PHE A 219 6.39 -13.65 -2.29
C PHE A 219 5.82 -13.15 -3.64
N PRO A 220 4.81 -13.85 -4.21
CA PRO A 220 4.46 -15.23 -3.92
C PRO A 220 5.63 -16.18 -4.28
N PRO A 221 5.69 -17.39 -3.73
CA PRO A 221 6.62 -18.42 -4.19
C PRO A 221 6.47 -18.65 -5.70
N GLU A 222 7.57 -18.99 -6.39
CA GLU A 222 7.61 -19.08 -7.86
C GLU A 222 6.48 -19.95 -8.47
N LYS A 223 6.16 -21.08 -7.83
CA LYS A 223 5.07 -21.98 -8.26
C LYS A 223 3.68 -21.36 -8.17
N GLU A 224 3.45 -20.49 -7.19
CA GLU A 224 2.17 -19.78 -7.01
C GLU A 224 2.08 -18.55 -7.90
N ARG A 225 3.23 -17.93 -8.21
CA ARG A 225 3.33 -16.85 -9.20
C ARG A 225 2.83 -17.31 -10.57
N GLU A 226 3.29 -18.46 -11.05
CA GLU A 226 2.85 -19.01 -12.34
C GLU A 226 1.32 -19.23 -12.37
N GLN A 227 0.77 -19.80 -11.29
CA GLN A 227 -0.68 -20.00 -11.16
C GLN A 227 -1.47 -18.69 -11.06
N ALA A 228 -0.94 -17.67 -10.36
CA ALA A 228 -1.57 -16.35 -10.25
C ALA A 228 -1.55 -15.58 -11.59
N ILE A 229 -0.49 -15.76 -12.38
CA ILE A 229 -0.40 -15.25 -13.75
C ILE A 229 -1.43 -15.96 -14.65
N GLU A 230 -1.61 -17.27 -14.51
CA GLU A 230 -2.58 -18.05 -15.30
C GLU A 230 -4.03 -17.77 -14.92
N LYS A 231 -4.33 -17.54 -13.63
CA LYS A 231 -5.69 -17.27 -13.12
C LYS A 231 -6.12 -15.81 -13.23
N SER A 232 -5.22 -14.90 -13.54
CA SER A 232 -5.58 -13.50 -13.79
C SER A 232 -6.45 -13.42 -15.06
N PRO A 233 -7.68 -12.89 -15.01
CA PRO A 233 -8.53 -12.82 -16.20
C PRO A 233 -7.81 -12.02 -17.28
N SER A 234 -7.43 -12.73 -18.34
CA SER A 234 -6.89 -12.15 -19.55
C SER A 234 -8.03 -11.46 -20.30
N LEU A 235 -8.29 -10.18 -20.01
CA LEU A 235 -9.15 -9.35 -20.86
C LEU A 235 -8.37 -8.89 -22.12
N ASN A 236 -7.89 -9.85 -22.91
CA ASN A 236 -7.10 -9.58 -24.12
C ASN A 236 -7.86 -9.78 -25.43
N SER A 237 -9.12 -10.21 -25.43
CA SER A 237 -9.93 -10.16 -26.65
C SER A 237 -11.07 -9.12 -26.56
N PRO A 238 -11.20 -8.22 -27.56
CA PRO A 238 -12.35 -7.31 -27.66
C PRO A 238 -13.70 -8.03 -27.71
N LYS A 239 -13.71 -9.29 -28.17
CA LYS A 239 -14.92 -10.14 -28.20
C LYS A 239 -15.37 -10.57 -26.80
N GLU A 240 -14.45 -10.93 -25.91
CA GLU A 240 -14.79 -11.28 -24.52
C GLU A 240 -15.27 -10.08 -23.73
N LYS A 241 -14.71 -8.87 -23.97
CA LYS A 241 -15.25 -7.63 -23.39
C LYS A 241 -16.68 -7.34 -23.84
N GLN A 242 -17.01 -7.57 -25.11
CA GLN A 242 -18.37 -7.39 -25.62
C GLN A 242 -19.35 -8.44 -25.07
N SER A 243 -18.90 -9.70 -24.94
CA SER A 243 -19.70 -10.79 -24.35
C SER A 243 -20.04 -10.50 -22.88
N LEU A 244 -19.05 -10.11 -22.06
CA LEU A 244 -19.25 -9.77 -20.65
C LEU A 244 -20.15 -8.53 -20.48
N LEU A 245 -20.00 -7.51 -21.35
CA LEU A 245 -20.88 -6.34 -21.32
C LEU A 245 -22.31 -6.67 -21.75
N GLN A 246 -22.51 -7.63 -22.66
CA GLN A 246 -23.83 -8.14 -23.03
C GLN A 246 -24.45 -8.97 -21.91
N GLU A 247 -23.70 -9.86 -21.27
CA GLU A 247 -24.18 -10.66 -20.13
C GLU A 247 -24.57 -9.77 -18.94
N ILE A 248 -23.76 -8.77 -18.59
CA ILE A 248 -24.08 -7.80 -17.53
C ILE A 248 -25.31 -6.95 -17.90
N SER A 249 -25.48 -6.62 -19.18
CA SER A 249 -26.64 -5.89 -19.68
C SER A 249 -27.92 -6.74 -19.60
N GLU A 250 -27.85 -8.03 -19.92
CA GLU A 250 -28.98 -8.96 -19.85
C GLU A 250 -29.37 -9.30 -18.41
N GLU A 251 -28.40 -9.50 -17.51
CA GLU A 251 -28.67 -9.67 -16.08
C GLU A 251 -29.32 -8.43 -15.46
N ARG A 252 -28.85 -7.22 -15.82
CA ARG A 252 -29.47 -5.97 -15.36
C ARG A 252 -30.91 -5.79 -15.87
N LYS A 253 -31.19 -6.15 -17.12
CA LYS A 253 -32.57 -6.18 -17.63
C LYS A 253 -33.44 -7.15 -16.85
N THR A 254 -32.95 -8.35 -16.62
CA THR A 254 -33.67 -9.40 -15.88
C THR A 254 -34.00 -8.96 -14.44
N ILE A 255 -33.06 -8.28 -13.78
CA ILE A 255 -33.27 -7.72 -12.44
C ILE A 255 -34.31 -6.59 -12.46
N ILE A 256 -34.22 -5.65 -13.40
CA ILE A 256 -35.17 -4.54 -13.54
C ILE A 256 -36.59 -5.07 -13.83
N ASP A 257 -36.73 -6.04 -14.74
CA ASP A 257 -38.02 -6.65 -15.06
C ASP A 257 -38.60 -7.42 -13.86
N SER A 258 -37.76 -8.08 -13.06
CA SER A 258 -38.19 -8.75 -11.82
C SER A 258 -38.64 -7.78 -10.71
N ILE A 259 -38.05 -6.58 -10.66
CA ILE A 259 -38.42 -5.52 -9.72
C ILE A 259 -39.74 -4.86 -10.16
N HIS A 260 -39.93 -4.67 -11.48
CA HIS A 260 -41.17 -4.11 -12.03
C HIS A 260 -42.37 -5.05 -11.82
N TRP A 261 -42.17 -6.37 -11.93
CA TRP A 261 -43.23 -7.36 -11.69
C TRP A 261 -43.68 -7.41 -10.22
N LYS A 262 -42.73 -7.34 -9.27
CA LYS A 262 -43.05 -7.33 -7.82
C LYS A 262 -43.71 -6.04 -7.33
N GLY A 263 -43.62 -4.95 -8.10
CA GLY A 263 -44.29 -3.67 -7.79
C GLY A 263 -45.77 -3.64 -8.15
N LEU A 264 -46.18 -4.43 -9.15
CA LEU A 264 -47.58 -4.50 -9.63
C LEU A 264 -48.47 -5.46 -8.83
N GLU A 265 -47.88 -6.43 -8.13
CA GLU A 265 -48.63 -7.35 -7.24
C GLU A 265 -48.88 -6.78 -5.83
N ARG A 266 -48.40 -5.56 -5.53
CA ARG A 266 -48.53 -4.91 -4.22
C ARG A 266 -49.33 -3.59 -4.24
N SER A 267 -50.08 -3.33 -5.30
CA SER A 267 -50.98 -2.18 -5.43
C SER A 267 -52.40 -2.60 -5.74
#